data_AF-A0A6P8HKU4-F1
#
_entry.id   AF-A0A6P8HKU4-F1
#
_cell.length_a   1.000
_cell.length_b   1.000
_cell.length_c   1.000
_cell.angle_alpha   90.00
_cell.angle_beta   90.00
_cell.angle_gamma   90.00
#
_symmetry.space_group_name_H-M   'P 1'
#
loop_
_entity.id
_entity.type
_entity.pdbx_description
1 polymer ?
#
loop_
_entity_poly.entity_id
_entity_poly.type
_entity_poly.pdbx_seq_one_letter_code
_entity_poly.pdbx_strand_id
1 'polypeptide(L)'
;MADCLTFTSPSGLEPHKTKERKERFSLLLLEPGEIYFEDFSVFYYPYNVPEEEAIKRRQRGRLKMCSKSILFDPIDTSFPILKFPLRECLRIAHWTGPLLSKIDTKGDVLVIESKQVIEMKEGNIVAPYRFIREKKKYLFSFNFVALGFVLPQLEQLNRASTLTPADQLTMVNTIVQSRQSKVTFNTSWLEDFYEKIVIETSAKRITPLVCNPGRVMLTCSRLYFQPFNNADPCPVVKCKLSQISRVVKRRYLLRHVGVEIFSS
;
A
#
# COMPACT_ATOMS: atom_id res chain seq x y z
N MET A 1 13.80 -4.47 -18.78
CA MET A 1 12.77 -5.53 -18.88
C MET A 1 12.48 -5.99 -17.46
N ALA A 2 11.22 -6.01 -17.03
CA ALA A 2 10.87 -6.46 -15.68
C ALA A 2 10.48 -7.94 -15.75
N ASP A 3 11.19 -8.78 -15.01
CA ASP A 3 10.93 -10.22 -14.96
C ASP A 3 9.73 -10.51 -14.04
N CYS A 4 9.02 -11.61 -14.26
CA CYS A 4 7.83 -11.97 -13.48
C CYS A 4 8.16 -13.21 -12.65
N LEU A 5 8.10 -13.13 -11.32
CA LEU A 5 8.34 -14.26 -10.42
C LEU A 5 7.01 -14.80 -9.88
N THR A 6 6.81 -16.11 -10.00
CA THR A 6 5.72 -16.85 -9.34
C THR A 6 6.35 -17.78 -8.31
N PHE A 7 5.98 -17.61 -7.04
CA PHE A 7 6.30 -18.56 -5.98
C PHE A 7 5.03 -19.38 -5.74
N THR A 8 5.08 -20.67 -6.06
CA THR A 8 4.04 -21.63 -5.67
C THR A 8 4.60 -22.48 -4.53
N SER A 9 4.22 -22.13 -3.31
CA SER A 9 4.57 -22.91 -2.12
C SER A 9 3.65 -24.12 -2.01
N PRO A 10 4.16 -25.35 -1.86
CA PRO A 10 3.41 -26.41 -1.21
C PRO A 10 3.18 -25.98 0.25
N SER A 11 2.02 -26.33 0.80
CA SER A 11 1.68 -26.16 2.20
C SER A 11 2.84 -26.55 3.14
N GLY A 12 3.48 -25.60 3.82
CA GLY A 12 4.48 -25.91 4.84
C GLY A 12 5.66 -24.95 5.03
N LEU A 13 5.47 -23.63 4.93
CA LEU A 13 6.43 -22.66 5.50
C LEU A 13 5.76 -22.00 6.70
N GLU A 14 6.03 -22.51 7.91
CA GLU A 14 5.66 -21.84 9.16
C GLU A 14 6.53 -20.58 9.29
N PRO A 15 5.96 -19.36 9.20
CA PRO A 15 6.67 -18.19 9.67
C PRO A 15 6.81 -18.31 11.19
N HIS A 16 7.98 -17.93 11.73
CA HIS A 16 8.15 -17.73 13.17
C HIS A 16 6.97 -16.91 13.70
N LYS A 17 6.14 -17.54 14.54
CA LYS A 17 4.90 -16.98 15.09
C LYS A 17 5.19 -15.87 16.10
N THR A 18 5.49 -14.67 15.62
CA THR A 18 5.08 -13.46 16.33
C THR A 18 3.59 -13.29 16.05
N LYS A 19 2.76 -13.16 17.09
CA LYS A 19 1.30 -13.05 16.98
C LYS A 19 0.93 -11.69 16.38
N GLU A 20 1.24 -11.48 15.11
CA GLU A 20 0.97 -10.24 14.40
C GLU A 20 -0.51 -10.12 14.10
N ARG A 21 -1.05 -8.97 14.47
CA ARG A 21 -2.44 -8.63 14.21
C ARG A 21 -2.63 -8.56 12.69
N LYS A 22 -3.35 -9.53 12.14
CA LYS A 22 -3.72 -9.59 10.72
C LYS A 22 -4.34 -8.26 10.29
N GLU A 23 -3.66 -7.51 9.41
CA GLU A 23 -4.21 -6.28 8.83
C GLU A 23 -5.50 -6.62 8.06
N ARG A 24 -6.51 -5.74 8.13
CA ARG A 24 -7.77 -5.93 7.40
C ARG A 24 -7.64 -5.52 5.95
N PHE A 25 -6.84 -4.49 5.69
CA PHE A 25 -6.47 -4.09 4.34
C PHE A 25 -5.74 -5.23 3.61
N SER A 26 -6.09 -5.42 2.34
CA SER A 26 -5.34 -6.25 1.41
C SER A 26 -5.44 -5.65 0.02
N LEU A 27 -4.49 -6.00 -0.86
CA LEU A 27 -4.49 -5.53 -2.26
C LEU A 27 -5.76 -5.94 -3.03
N LEU A 28 -6.53 -6.91 -2.52
CA LEU A 28 -7.82 -7.33 -3.07
C LEU A 28 -8.94 -6.30 -2.89
N LEU A 29 -8.77 -5.30 -2.02
CA LEU A 29 -9.72 -4.20 -1.85
C LEU A 29 -9.54 -3.08 -2.88
N LEU A 30 -8.51 -3.19 -3.73
CA LEU A 30 -8.18 -2.21 -4.75
C LEU A 30 -8.90 -2.51 -6.05
N GLU A 31 -9.10 -1.47 -6.85
CA GLU A 31 -9.65 -1.63 -8.20
C GLU A 31 -8.63 -2.31 -9.13
N PRO A 32 -9.07 -2.97 -10.22
CA PRO A 32 -8.15 -3.49 -11.23
C PRO A 32 -7.17 -2.42 -11.73
N GLY A 33 -5.87 -2.75 -11.70
CA GLY A 33 -4.78 -1.86 -12.08
C GLY A 33 -4.51 -0.70 -11.12
N GLU A 34 -5.19 -0.64 -9.97
CA GLU A 34 -4.83 0.28 -8.89
C GLU A 34 -3.55 -0.21 -8.19
N ILE A 35 -2.65 0.73 -7.90
CA ILE A 35 -1.34 0.47 -7.29
C ILE A 35 -1.37 1.01 -5.87
N TYR A 36 -1.03 0.16 -4.91
CA TYR A 36 -0.73 0.57 -3.54
C TYR A 36 0.73 0.99 -3.42
N PHE A 37 0.98 2.18 -2.87
CA PHE A 37 2.32 2.73 -2.70
C PHE A 37 2.86 2.44 -1.30
N GLU A 38 2.21 2.98 -0.29
CA GLU A 38 2.62 2.91 1.12
C GLU A 38 1.46 3.39 2.01
N ASP A 39 1.69 3.40 3.31
CA ASP A 39 0.74 3.90 4.28
C ASP A 39 1.35 4.60 5.49
N PHE A 40 0.51 5.36 6.16
CA PHE A 40 0.92 6.26 7.22
C PHE A 40 0.09 6.01 8.49
N SER A 41 0.77 6.04 9.64
CA SER A 41 0.10 6.03 10.94
C SER A 41 -0.56 7.39 11.17
N VAL A 42 -1.90 7.41 11.30
CA VAL A 42 -2.68 8.64 11.46
C VAL A 42 -3.71 8.53 12.59
N PHE A 43 -4.18 9.68 13.05
CA PHE A 43 -5.47 9.80 13.73
C PHE A 43 -6.50 10.40 12.79
N TYR A 44 -7.67 9.78 12.71
CA TYR A 44 -8.87 10.33 12.07
C TYR A 44 -9.72 11.08 13.11
N TYR A 45 -10.24 12.24 12.74
CA TYR A 45 -11.13 13.04 13.58
C TYR A 45 -12.47 13.26 12.87
N PRO A 46 -13.61 13.02 13.57
CA PRO A 46 -14.91 13.34 13.01
C PRO A 46 -15.02 14.85 12.77
N TYR A 47 -15.59 15.21 11.63
CA TYR A 47 -15.83 16.60 11.24
C TYR A 47 -17.23 17.05 11.69
N ASN A 48 -17.44 18.37 11.82
CA ASN A 48 -18.69 19.00 12.26
C ASN A 48 -19.16 18.63 13.67
N VAL A 49 -18.24 18.27 14.57
CA VAL A 49 -18.50 18.18 16.02
C VAL A 49 -17.61 19.16 16.76
N PRO A 50 -17.97 19.57 17.99
CA PRO A 50 -17.10 20.40 18.83
C PRO A 50 -15.69 19.78 18.96
N GLU A 51 -14.66 20.62 19.01
CA GLU A 51 -13.26 20.14 18.98
C GLU A 51 -12.94 19.11 20.08
N GLU A 52 -13.47 19.33 21.28
CA GLU A 52 -13.27 18.43 22.42
C GLU A 52 -13.89 17.05 22.18
N GLU A 53 -15.04 17.02 21.51
CA GLU A 53 -15.72 15.80 21.12
C GLU A 53 -14.97 15.08 19.99
N ALA A 54 -14.46 15.83 19.01
CA ALA A 54 -13.62 15.28 17.94
C ALA A 54 -12.35 14.63 18.50
N ILE A 55 -11.69 15.26 19.48
CA ILE A 55 -10.49 14.72 20.13
C ILE A 55 -10.84 13.44 20.91
N LYS A 56 -11.95 13.43 21.65
CA LYS A 56 -12.40 12.25 22.42
C LYS A 56 -12.78 11.08 21.51
N ARG A 57 -13.36 11.36 20.34
CA ARG A 57 -13.82 10.35 19.36
C ARG A 57 -12.81 10.04 18.26
N ARG A 58 -11.57 10.53 18.39
CA ARG A 58 -10.53 10.28 17.38
C ARG A 58 -10.25 8.79 17.24
N GLN A 59 -9.97 8.36 16.02
CA GLN A 59 -9.68 6.95 15.71
C GLN A 59 -8.25 6.82 15.24
N ARG A 60 -7.50 5.90 15.85
CA ARG A 60 -6.18 5.52 15.33
C ARG A 60 -6.34 4.61 14.13
N GLY A 61 -5.52 4.77 13.11
CA GLY A 61 -5.56 3.91 11.94
C GLY A 61 -4.38 4.09 11.00
N ARG A 62 -4.47 3.43 9.85
CA ARG A 62 -3.50 3.52 8.76
C ARG A 62 -4.16 4.18 7.57
N LEU A 63 -3.57 5.26 7.06
CA LEU A 63 -3.98 5.90 5.82
C LEU A 63 -3.15 5.31 4.66
N LYS A 64 -3.79 4.50 3.82
CA LYS A 64 -3.22 3.82 2.65
C LYS A 64 -3.29 4.75 1.44
N MET A 65 -2.16 5.01 0.79
CA MET A 65 -2.07 5.81 -0.43
C MET A 65 -2.02 4.89 -1.65
N CYS A 66 -3.00 5.02 -2.54
CA CYS A 66 -3.09 4.23 -3.78
C CYS A 66 -3.23 5.13 -5.01
N SER A 67 -3.06 4.56 -6.21
CA SER A 67 -3.09 5.34 -7.47
C SER A 67 -4.47 5.81 -7.90
N LYS A 68 -5.56 5.24 -7.37
CA LYS A 68 -6.94 5.61 -7.71
C LYS A 68 -7.78 5.98 -6.48
N SER A 69 -7.31 5.68 -5.28
CA SER A 69 -8.03 5.94 -4.04
C SER A 69 -7.09 6.17 -2.86
N ILE A 70 -7.65 6.75 -1.80
CA ILE A 70 -7.04 6.77 -0.47
C ILE A 70 -7.91 5.88 0.41
N LEU A 71 -7.31 5.05 1.26
CA LEU A 71 -8.07 4.25 2.23
C LEU A 71 -7.66 4.59 3.65
N PHE A 72 -8.60 4.59 4.59
CA PHE A 72 -8.33 4.64 6.01
C PHE A 72 -8.80 3.35 6.66
N ASP A 73 -7.87 2.59 7.25
CA ASP A 73 -8.15 1.37 8.01
C ASP A 73 -7.99 1.66 9.52
N PRO A 74 -9.11 1.81 10.26
CA PRO A 74 -9.03 2.02 11.71
C PRO A 74 -8.52 0.79 12.47
N ILE A 75 -7.79 1.05 13.55
CA ILE A 75 -7.33 0.04 14.52
C ILE A 75 -8.52 -0.58 15.26
N ASP A 76 -9.63 0.13 15.42
CA ASP A 76 -10.85 -0.48 15.96
C ASP A 76 -11.64 -1.10 14.80
N THR A 77 -11.77 -2.42 14.82
CA THR A 77 -12.42 -3.17 13.74
C THR A 77 -13.93 -3.01 13.74
N SER A 78 -14.53 -2.49 14.81
CA SER A 78 -15.95 -2.13 14.83
C SER A 78 -16.28 -1.03 13.82
N PHE A 79 -15.30 -0.20 13.44
CA PHE A 79 -15.47 0.80 12.39
C PHE A 79 -15.07 0.25 11.01
N PRO A 80 -15.76 0.67 9.93
CA PRO A 80 -15.42 0.27 8.57
C PRO A 80 -14.07 0.86 8.12
N ILE A 81 -13.46 0.21 7.14
CA ILE A 81 -12.45 0.85 6.29
C ILE A 81 -13.16 1.88 5.41
N LEU A 82 -12.65 3.10 5.38
CA LEU A 82 -13.13 4.16 4.51
C LEU A 82 -12.28 4.22 3.25
N LYS A 83 -12.86 4.07 2.06
CA LYS A 83 -12.20 4.24 0.77
C LYS A 83 -12.71 5.50 0.08
N PHE A 84 -11.79 6.38 -0.27
CA PHE A 84 -12.00 7.65 -0.96
C PHE A 84 -11.48 7.52 -2.40
N PRO A 85 -12.32 7.21 -3.40
CA PRO A 85 -11.88 7.25 -4.79
C PRO A 85 -11.44 8.66 -5.16
N LEU A 86 -10.26 8.82 -5.73
CA LEU A 86 -9.67 10.15 -6.02
C LEU A 86 -10.55 10.98 -6.96
N ARG A 87 -11.20 10.33 -7.94
CA ARG A 87 -12.18 10.98 -8.83
C ARG A 87 -13.42 11.56 -8.12
N GLU A 88 -13.66 11.14 -6.88
CA GLU A 88 -14.74 11.61 -6.02
C GLU A 88 -14.26 12.66 -5.01
N CYS A 89 -12.95 12.84 -4.86
CA CYS A 89 -12.35 13.84 -3.98
C CYS A 89 -12.47 15.24 -4.61
N LEU A 90 -13.14 16.14 -3.90
CA LEU A 90 -13.27 17.55 -4.27
C LEU A 90 -12.05 18.35 -3.81
N ARG A 91 -11.46 17.98 -2.67
CA ARG A 91 -10.29 18.65 -2.10
C ARG A 91 -9.45 17.68 -1.30
N ILE A 92 -8.14 17.72 -1.53
CA ILE A 92 -7.11 17.08 -0.72
C ILE A 92 -6.10 18.18 -0.45
N ALA A 93 -5.99 18.62 0.81
CA ALA A 93 -5.22 19.80 1.14
C ALA A 93 -4.78 19.80 2.61
N HIS A 94 -3.88 20.72 2.94
CA HIS A 94 -3.67 21.14 4.31
C HIS A 94 -4.93 21.78 4.88
N TRP A 95 -5.34 21.36 6.08
CA TRP A 95 -6.44 21.96 6.82
C TRP A 95 -5.98 23.24 7.51
N THR A 96 -6.80 24.29 7.51
CA THR A 96 -6.49 25.59 8.13
C THR A 96 -7.61 26.10 9.04
N GLY A 97 -8.61 25.27 9.33
CA GLY A 97 -9.78 25.65 10.13
C GLY A 97 -9.66 25.25 11.60
N PRO A 98 -10.78 25.35 12.35
CA PRO A 98 -10.88 24.89 13.75
C PRO A 98 -10.43 23.44 13.87
N LEU A 99 -9.97 23.02 15.06
CA LEU A 99 -9.38 21.73 15.44
C LEU A 99 -7.82 21.68 15.43
N LEU A 100 -7.15 22.57 14.70
CA LEU A 100 -5.67 22.66 14.67
C LEU A 100 -5.05 23.00 16.03
N SER A 101 -5.67 23.92 16.76
CA SER A 101 -5.15 24.49 18.02
C SER A 101 -4.90 23.45 19.12
N LYS A 102 -5.47 22.25 19.02
CA LYS A 102 -5.43 21.20 20.05
C LYS A 102 -4.91 19.83 19.59
N ILE A 103 -4.81 19.57 18.28
CA ILE A 103 -4.46 18.23 17.75
C ILE A 103 -2.96 18.04 17.53
N ASP A 104 -2.28 19.07 17.06
CA ASP A 104 -0.87 18.98 16.70
C ASP A 104 -0.21 20.35 16.85
N THR A 105 0.79 20.46 17.72
CA THR A 105 1.62 21.67 17.84
C THR A 105 2.41 21.96 16.57
N LYS A 106 2.49 21.02 15.63
CA LYS A 106 3.10 21.18 14.30
C LYS A 106 2.11 21.57 13.20
N GLY A 107 0.80 21.51 13.44
CA GLY A 107 -0.23 21.97 12.51
C GLY A 107 -0.51 21.10 11.29
N ASP A 108 0.00 19.86 11.22
CA ASP A 108 0.00 19.04 10.00
C ASP A 108 -1.26 18.16 9.86
N VAL A 109 -2.42 18.79 9.63
CA VAL A 109 -3.70 18.08 9.43
C VAL A 109 -4.10 18.04 7.96
N LEU A 110 -4.28 16.84 7.42
CA LEU A 110 -4.83 16.60 6.08
C LEU A 110 -6.36 16.70 6.13
N VAL A 111 -6.94 17.44 5.19
CA VAL A 111 -8.38 17.38 4.89
C VAL A 111 -8.60 16.65 3.56
N ILE A 112 -9.48 15.65 3.59
CA ILE A 112 -10.06 15.04 2.39
C ILE A 112 -11.54 15.43 2.37
N GLU A 113 -11.94 16.18 1.36
CA GLU A 113 -13.34 16.46 1.05
C GLU A 113 -13.76 15.61 -0.14
N SER A 114 -14.79 14.80 0.02
CA SER A 114 -15.26 13.88 -1.03
C SER A 114 -16.77 13.94 -1.18
N LYS A 115 -17.27 13.78 -2.41
CA LYS A 115 -18.70 13.57 -2.71
C LYS A 115 -19.15 12.12 -2.51
N GLN A 116 -18.21 11.19 -2.45
CA GLN A 116 -18.51 9.79 -2.19
C GLN A 116 -17.43 9.10 -1.35
N VAL A 117 -17.86 8.30 -0.38
CA VAL A 117 -16.99 7.41 0.39
C VAL A 117 -17.57 6.00 0.34
N ILE A 118 -16.69 5.01 0.23
CA ILE A 118 -17.05 3.60 0.21
C ILE A 118 -16.62 2.99 1.54
N GLU A 119 -17.55 2.36 2.24
CA GLU A 119 -17.28 1.67 3.49
C GLU A 119 -17.29 0.16 3.27
N MET A 120 -16.34 -0.51 3.93
CA MET A 120 -16.15 -1.95 3.81
C MET A 120 -15.50 -2.54 5.05
N LYS A 121 -15.61 -3.86 5.23
CA LYS A 121 -14.93 -4.61 6.30
C LYS A 121 -15.27 -4.13 7.71
N GLU A 122 -16.46 -3.57 7.94
CA GLU A 122 -16.99 -3.31 9.27
C GLU A 122 -17.07 -4.63 10.06
N GLY A 123 -16.62 -4.63 11.32
CA GLY A 123 -16.47 -5.84 12.12
C GLY A 123 -15.50 -6.88 11.54
N ASN A 124 -14.67 -6.51 10.54
CA ASN A 124 -13.87 -7.42 9.73
C ASN A 124 -14.71 -8.46 8.94
N ILE A 125 -15.97 -8.14 8.63
CA ILE A 125 -16.90 -9.04 7.95
C ILE A 125 -16.80 -8.86 6.43
N VAL A 126 -16.90 -9.96 5.69
CA VAL A 126 -17.06 -9.93 4.22
C VAL A 126 -18.53 -9.70 3.92
N ALA A 127 -18.87 -8.47 3.51
CA ALA A 127 -20.21 -8.04 3.16
C ALA A 127 -20.16 -7.09 1.95
N PRO A 128 -21.30 -6.84 1.27
CA PRO A 128 -21.38 -5.83 0.23
C PRO A 128 -20.90 -4.46 0.71
N TYR A 129 -20.23 -3.71 -0.17
CA TYR A 129 -19.71 -2.39 0.16
C TYR A 129 -20.84 -1.36 0.24
N ARG A 130 -20.74 -0.43 1.21
CA ARG A 130 -21.71 0.66 1.39
C ARG A 130 -21.18 1.93 0.73
N PHE A 131 -21.92 2.47 -0.24
CA PHE A 131 -21.55 3.68 -0.96
C PHE A 131 -22.30 4.89 -0.40
N ILE A 132 -21.60 5.74 0.33
CA ILE A 132 -22.15 6.98 0.92
C ILE A 132 -21.91 8.11 -0.06
N ARG A 133 -22.98 8.62 -0.69
CA ARG A 133 -22.93 9.70 -1.69
C ARG A 133 -23.32 11.04 -1.08
N GLU A 134 -22.48 11.52 -0.16
CA GLU A 134 -22.67 12.78 0.52
C GLU A 134 -21.37 13.56 0.54
N LYS A 135 -21.46 14.88 0.36
CA LYS A 135 -20.31 15.78 0.48
C LYS A 135 -19.89 15.87 1.94
N LYS A 136 -18.76 15.24 2.29
CA LYS A 136 -18.22 15.19 3.65
C LYS A 136 -16.73 15.50 3.68
N LYS A 137 -16.26 16.03 4.81
CA LYS A 137 -14.83 16.25 5.09
C LYS A 137 -14.34 15.25 6.12
N TYR A 138 -13.08 14.84 5.96
CA TYR A 138 -12.40 13.88 6.80
C TYR A 138 -11.04 14.46 7.16
N LEU A 139 -10.73 14.50 8.47
CA LEU A 139 -9.53 15.13 8.98
C LEU A 139 -8.57 14.07 9.51
N PHE A 140 -7.30 14.13 9.08
CA PHE A 140 -6.27 13.18 9.47
C PHE A 140 -5.01 13.90 9.97
N SER A 141 -4.51 13.55 11.16
CA SER A 141 -3.19 14.01 11.64
C SER A 141 -2.18 12.86 11.56
N PHE A 142 -0.97 13.16 11.12
CA PHE A 142 0.09 12.15 10.92
C PHE A 142 0.97 12.01 12.16
N ASN A 143 1.36 10.77 12.50
CA ASN A 143 2.10 10.50 13.73
C ASN A 143 3.63 10.59 13.58
N PHE A 144 4.16 10.14 12.44
CA PHE A 144 5.61 9.97 12.24
C PHE A 144 6.16 10.68 11.00
N VAL A 145 5.29 11.25 10.16
CA VAL A 145 5.67 11.88 8.89
C VAL A 145 4.98 13.23 8.82
N ALA A 146 5.72 14.29 8.46
CA ALA A 146 5.13 15.61 8.27
C ALA A 146 4.26 15.63 7.01
N LEU A 147 3.13 16.34 7.05
CA LEU A 147 2.17 16.37 5.95
C LEU A 147 2.79 16.91 4.66
N GLY A 148 3.74 17.84 4.76
CA GLY A 148 4.46 18.40 3.61
C GLY A 148 5.19 17.37 2.74
N PHE A 149 5.56 16.20 3.27
CA PHE A 149 6.16 15.13 2.46
C PHE A 149 5.12 14.26 1.74
N VAL A 150 3.91 14.19 2.27
CA VAL A 150 2.84 13.29 1.79
C VAL A 150 1.87 14.03 0.86
N LEU A 151 1.50 15.26 1.21
CA LEU A 151 0.49 16.04 0.50
C LEU A 151 0.80 16.23 -1.00
N PRO A 152 2.02 16.61 -1.43
CA PRO A 152 2.30 16.79 -2.85
C PRO A 152 2.05 15.53 -3.69
N GLN A 153 2.27 14.35 -3.09
CA GLN A 153 2.04 13.07 -3.75
C GLN A 153 0.55 12.76 -3.86
N LEU A 154 -0.22 13.02 -2.80
CA LEU A 154 -1.68 12.87 -2.82
C LEU A 154 -2.34 13.84 -3.81
N GLU A 155 -1.88 15.10 -3.86
CA GLU A 155 -2.36 16.10 -4.82
C GLU A 155 -2.02 15.72 -6.27
N GLN A 156 -0.81 15.21 -6.50
CA GLN A 156 -0.39 14.71 -7.82
C GLN A 156 -1.28 13.55 -8.27
N LEU A 157 -1.59 12.60 -7.39
CA LEU A 157 -2.49 11.48 -7.68
C LEU A 157 -3.94 11.96 -7.88
N ASN A 158 -4.40 12.93 -7.09
CA ASN A 158 -5.73 13.52 -7.26
C ASN A 158 -5.85 14.20 -8.63
N ARG A 159 -4.86 14.99 -9.03
CA ARG A 159 -4.80 15.60 -10.36
C ARG A 159 -4.77 14.56 -11.47
N ALA A 160 -4.03 13.45 -11.29
CA ALA A 160 -4.03 12.38 -12.28
C ALA A 160 -5.44 11.79 -12.49
N SER A 161 -6.29 11.77 -11.45
CA SER A 161 -7.66 11.26 -11.54
C SER A 161 -8.62 12.12 -12.35
N THR A 162 -8.26 13.37 -12.65
CA THR A 162 -9.07 14.28 -13.48
C THR A 162 -8.67 14.27 -14.95
N LEU A 163 -7.63 13.50 -15.32
CA LEU A 163 -7.14 13.39 -16.70
C LEU A 163 -7.92 12.33 -17.49
N THR A 164 -7.67 12.29 -18.81
CA THR A 164 -8.14 11.17 -19.64
C THR A 164 -7.53 9.85 -19.15
N PRO A 165 -8.15 8.69 -19.41
CA PRO A 165 -7.59 7.41 -18.97
C PRO A 165 -6.16 7.14 -19.47
N ALA A 166 -5.83 7.59 -20.68
CA ALA A 166 -4.49 7.42 -21.26
C ALA A 166 -3.43 8.31 -20.55
N ASP A 167 -3.78 9.57 -20.28
CA ASP A 167 -2.90 10.50 -19.58
C ASP A 167 -2.75 10.15 -18.10
N GLN A 168 -3.84 9.73 -17.46
CA GLN A 168 -3.82 9.20 -16.09
C GLN A 168 -2.86 8.01 -16.00
N LEU A 169 -2.97 7.04 -16.93
CA LEU A 169 -2.10 5.88 -16.97
C LEU A 169 -0.63 6.30 -17.13
N THR A 170 -0.34 7.23 -18.05
CA THR A 170 1.01 7.73 -18.30
C THR A 170 1.59 8.44 -17.07
N MET A 171 0.79 9.28 -16.42
CA MET A 171 1.20 10.00 -15.22
C MET A 171 1.44 9.06 -14.04
N VAL A 172 0.52 8.12 -13.78
CA VAL A 172 0.68 7.11 -12.72
C VAL A 172 1.90 6.23 -12.98
N ASN A 173 2.11 5.77 -14.21
CA ASN A 173 3.30 4.98 -14.58
C ASN A 173 4.58 5.78 -14.33
N THR A 174 4.61 7.07 -14.67
CA THR A 174 5.78 7.94 -14.41
C THR A 174 6.07 8.06 -12.91
N ILE A 175 5.04 8.24 -12.08
CA ILE A 175 5.17 8.29 -10.61
C ILE A 175 5.74 6.96 -10.09
N VAL A 176 5.19 5.84 -10.56
CA VAL A 176 5.61 4.49 -10.17
C VAL A 176 7.07 4.25 -10.56
N GLN A 177 7.46 4.56 -11.79
CA GLN A 177 8.85 4.40 -12.25
C GLN A 177 9.81 5.27 -11.45
N SER A 178 9.46 6.54 -11.19
CA SER A 178 10.28 7.45 -10.41
C SER A 178 10.50 6.97 -8.96
N ARG A 179 9.49 6.32 -8.36
CA ARG A 179 9.61 5.72 -7.03
C ARG A 179 10.46 4.46 -7.07
N GLN A 180 10.17 3.53 -7.97
CA GLN A 180 10.84 2.23 -8.04
C GLN A 180 12.32 2.35 -8.39
N SER A 181 12.71 3.31 -9.23
CA SER A 181 14.11 3.53 -9.60
C SER A 181 14.99 3.95 -8.42
N LYS A 182 14.40 4.59 -7.40
CA LYS A 182 15.10 5.04 -6.19
C LYS A 182 15.23 3.97 -5.10
N VAL A 183 14.46 2.88 -5.21
CA VAL A 183 14.48 1.80 -4.23
C VAL A 183 15.52 0.76 -4.66
N THR A 184 16.53 0.55 -3.83
CA THR A 184 17.44 -0.60 -3.90
C THR A 184 17.00 -1.68 -2.92
N PHE A 185 17.50 -2.89 -3.10
CA PHE A 185 17.34 -3.95 -2.10
C PHE A 185 18.00 -3.52 -0.78
N ASN A 186 17.29 -3.68 0.35
CA ASN A 186 17.86 -3.41 1.65
C ASN A 186 18.73 -4.59 2.08
N THR A 187 20.04 -4.40 2.09
CA THR A 187 21.04 -5.42 2.42
C THR A 187 20.97 -5.89 3.88
N SER A 188 20.28 -5.17 4.77
CA SER A 188 20.02 -5.65 6.14
C SER A 188 19.12 -6.89 6.19
N TRP A 189 18.48 -7.25 5.06
CA TRP A 189 17.68 -8.46 4.95
C TRP A 189 18.48 -9.72 4.60
N LEU A 190 19.76 -9.55 4.24
CA LEU A 190 20.67 -10.67 4.01
C LEU A 190 20.83 -11.46 5.31
N GLU A 191 20.77 -12.77 5.19
CA GLU A 191 20.81 -13.69 6.32
C GLU A 191 22.25 -14.08 6.70
N ASP A 192 23.19 -13.97 5.77
CA ASP A 192 24.60 -14.26 5.98
C ASP A 192 25.47 -13.14 5.37
N PHE A 193 26.40 -12.63 6.19
CA PHE A 193 27.32 -11.54 5.82
C PHE A 193 28.31 -11.94 4.71
N TYR A 194 28.48 -13.24 4.47
CA TYR A 194 29.34 -13.77 3.40
C TYR A 194 28.58 -13.97 2.07
N GLU A 195 27.29 -13.65 2.01
CA GLU A 195 26.52 -13.71 0.77
C GLU A 195 27.06 -12.73 -0.28
N LYS A 196 27.53 -13.28 -1.40
CA LYS A 196 27.95 -12.49 -2.56
C LYS A 196 26.74 -12.20 -3.44
N ILE A 197 26.48 -10.93 -3.69
CA ILE A 197 25.43 -10.48 -4.62
C ILE A 197 25.82 -10.88 -6.04
N VAL A 198 24.91 -11.58 -6.73
CA VAL A 198 25.07 -12.01 -8.13
C VAL A 198 24.31 -11.07 -9.06
N ILE A 199 23.05 -10.77 -8.75
CA ILE A 199 22.22 -9.85 -9.55
C ILE A 199 21.16 -9.17 -8.68
N GLU A 200 20.95 -7.88 -8.92
CA GLU A 200 19.82 -7.11 -8.43
C GLU A 200 18.98 -6.65 -9.63
N THR A 201 17.68 -6.97 -9.64
CA THR A 201 16.76 -6.58 -10.73
C THR A 201 15.36 -6.26 -10.19
N SER A 202 14.49 -5.73 -11.04
CA SER A 202 13.08 -5.50 -10.72
C SER A 202 12.22 -6.63 -11.28
N ALA A 203 11.30 -7.12 -10.46
CA ALA A 203 10.33 -8.11 -10.89
C ALA A 203 8.92 -7.84 -10.34
N LYS A 204 7.93 -8.56 -10.86
CA LYS A 204 6.59 -8.62 -10.29
C LYS A 204 6.36 -9.99 -9.69
N ARG A 205 6.02 -10.05 -8.39
CA ARG A 205 5.53 -11.26 -7.75
C ARG A 205 4.07 -11.45 -8.11
N ILE A 206 3.77 -12.57 -8.76
CA ILE A 206 2.40 -12.93 -9.16
C ILE A 206 1.86 -13.97 -8.19
N THR A 207 0.75 -13.66 -7.56
CA THR A 207 -0.07 -14.57 -6.77
C THR A 207 -1.49 -14.55 -7.32
N PRO A 208 -2.39 -15.48 -6.90
CA PRO A 208 -3.78 -15.41 -7.33
C PRO A 208 -4.36 -14.02 -7.06
N LEU A 209 -4.89 -13.39 -8.12
CA LEU A 209 -5.56 -12.08 -8.09
C LEU A 209 -4.67 -10.86 -7.77
N VAL A 210 -3.37 -11.03 -7.53
CA VAL A 210 -2.47 -9.94 -7.12
C VAL A 210 -1.16 -9.96 -7.91
N CYS A 211 -0.74 -8.77 -8.35
CA CYS A 211 0.50 -8.53 -9.05
C CYS A 211 1.29 -7.45 -8.27
N ASN A 212 2.25 -7.87 -7.45
CA ASN A 212 2.99 -6.95 -6.57
C ASN A 212 4.42 -6.71 -7.10
N PRO A 213 4.80 -5.48 -7.50
CA PRO A 213 6.15 -5.20 -7.98
C PRO A 213 7.16 -5.11 -6.81
N GLY A 214 8.41 -5.49 -7.07
CA GLY A 214 9.48 -5.46 -6.08
C GLY A 214 10.89 -5.61 -6.68
N ARG A 215 11.90 -5.55 -5.80
CA ARG A 215 13.29 -5.90 -6.09
C ARG A 215 13.53 -7.38 -5.87
N VAL A 216 14.28 -7.97 -6.79
CA VAL A 216 14.83 -9.31 -6.70
C VAL A 216 16.32 -9.18 -6.47
N MET A 217 16.81 -9.86 -5.44
CA MET A 217 18.23 -9.99 -5.16
C MET A 217 18.59 -11.47 -5.21
N LEU A 218 19.47 -11.86 -6.12
CA LEU A 218 20.07 -13.19 -6.13
C LEU A 218 21.47 -13.09 -5.56
N THR A 219 21.75 -13.91 -4.56
CA THR A 219 23.08 -14.09 -4.00
C THR A 219 23.64 -15.46 -4.39
N CYS A 220 24.86 -15.77 -3.95
CA CYS A 220 25.45 -17.09 -4.13
C CYS A 220 24.71 -18.22 -3.40
N SER A 221 23.79 -17.93 -2.48
CA SER A 221 23.10 -18.95 -1.66
C SER A 221 21.59 -18.77 -1.54
N ARG A 222 21.03 -17.58 -1.84
CA ARG A 222 19.61 -17.27 -1.68
C ARG A 222 19.05 -16.39 -2.79
N LEU A 223 17.76 -16.55 -3.03
CA LEU A 223 16.93 -15.64 -3.81
C LEU A 223 16.02 -14.86 -2.86
N TYR A 224 16.03 -13.54 -2.98
CA TYR A 224 15.20 -12.64 -2.21
C TYR A 224 14.23 -11.88 -3.10
N PHE A 225 13.04 -11.60 -2.58
CA PHE A 225 12.09 -10.66 -3.17
C PHE A 225 11.62 -9.65 -2.12
N GLN A 226 11.93 -8.38 -2.35
CA GLN A 226 11.50 -7.24 -1.53
C GLN A 226 10.44 -6.44 -2.30
N PRO A 227 9.16 -6.44 -1.87
CA PRO A 227 8.14 -5.61 -2.50
C PRO A 227 8.49 -4.11 -2.42
N PHE A 228 8.03 -3.32 -3.38
CA PHE A 228 8.19 -1.85 -3.34
C PHE A 228 7.20 -1.15 -2.40
N ASN A 229 6.26 -1.90 -1.85
CA ASN A 229 5.28 -1.43 -0.87
C ASN A 229 5.33 -2.30 0.39
N ASN A 230 4.58 -1.91 1.40
CA ASN A 230 4.49 -2.61 2.68
C ASN A 230 3.13 -3.30 2.86
N ALA A 231 2.56 -3.84 1.77
CA ALA A 231 1.26 -4.52 1.84
C ALA A 231 1.36 -5.91 2.50
N ASP A 232 2.50 -6.57 2.35
CA ASP A 232 2.75 -7.87 2.95
C ASP A 232 3.34 -7.69 4.36
N PRO A 233 2.88 -8.46 5.37
CA PRO A 233 3.44 -8.40 6.72
C PRO A 233 4.90 -8.87 6.76
N CYS A 234 5.26 -9.78 5.85
CA CYS A 234 6.64 -10.18 5.66
C CYS A 234 7.32 -9.23 4.64
N PRO A 235 8.29 -8.41 5.06
CA PRO A 235 8.88 -7.37 4.21
C PRO A 235 9.76 -7.93 3.09
N VAL A 236 10.27 -9.17 3.23
CA VAL A 236 11.10 -9.83 2.23
C VAL A 236 10.82 -11.32 2.21
N VAL A 237 10.53 -11.85 1.02
CA VAL A 237 10.50 -13.30 0.78
C VAL A 237 11.93 -13.79 0.59
N LYS A 238 12.29 -14.89 1.26
CA LYS A 238 13.62 -15.49 1.21
C LYS A 238 13.50 -16.96 0.79
N CYS A 239 14.31 -17.39 -0.18
CA CYS A 239 14.35 -18.77 -0.65
C CYS A 239 15.80 -19.21 -0.78
N LYS A 240 16.23 -20.26 -0.05
CA LYS A 240 17.58 -20.82 -0.21
C LYS A 240 17.68 -21.52 -1.55
N LEU A 241 18.77 -21.29 -2.29
CA LEU A 241 18.98 -21.93 -3.58
C LEU A 241 19.06 -23.45 -3.45
N SER A 242 19.58 -23.96 -2.34
CA SER A 242 19.63 -25.40 -2.04
C SER A 242 18.26 -26.04 -1.83
N GLN A 243 17.21 -25.25 -1.58
CA GLN A 243 15.82 -25.73 -1.42
C GLN A 243 15.04 -25.66 -2.74
N ILE A 244 15.59 -25.04 -3.79
CA ILE A 244 14.92 -24.95 -5.09
C ILE A 244 15.00 -26.31 -5.77
N SER A 245 13.86 -26.96 -5.93
CA SER A 245 13.74 -28.25 -6.60
C SER A 245 13.50 -28.12 -8.10
N ARG A 246 12.87 -27.03 -8.55
CA ARG A 246 12.55 -26.81 -9.97
C ARG A 246 12.39 -25.33 -10.30
N VAL A 247 12.87 -24.94 -11.49
CA VAL A 247 12.68 -23.61 -12.07
C VAL A 247 12.09 -23.76 -13.48
N VAL A 248 10.97 -23.08 -13.75
CA VAL A 248 10.22 -23.21 -15.01
C VAL A 248 10.05 -21.85 -15.67
N LYS A 249 10.41 -21.73 -16.96
CA LYS A 249 10.08 -20.55 -17.76
C LYS A 249 8.58 -20.50 -18.04
N ARG A 250 7.94 -19.37 -17.77
CA ARG A 250 6.50 -19.14 -17.93
C ARG A 250 6.23 -17.96 -18.87
N ARG A 251 5.02 -17.96 -19.41
CA ARG A 251 4.45 -16.78 -20.07
C ARG A 251 3.62 -15.99 -19.06
N TYR A 252 3.68 -14.66 -19.13
CA TYR A 252 2.79 -13.76 -18.41
C TYR A 252 2.25 -12.73 -19.40
N LEU A 253 0.93 -12.57 -19.46
CA LEU A 253 0.25 -11.74 -20.47
C LEU A 253 0.76 -12.04 -21.90
N LEU A 254 0.82 -13.34 -22.23
CA LEU A 254 1.29 -13.87 -23.52
C LEU A 254 2.76 -13.58 -23.89
N ARG A 255 3.56 -13.05 -22.95
CA ARG A 255 4.99 -12.75 -23.18
C ARG A 255 5.87 -13.72 -22.40
N HIS A 256 7.00 -14.12 -22.99
CA HIS A 256 8.01 -14.98 -22.34
C HIS A 256 8.86 -14.19 -21.34
N VAL A 257 8.25 -13.77 -20.24
CA VAL A 257 8.87 -12.92 -19.20
C VAL A 257 8.68 -13.49 -17.79
N GLY A 258 8.12 -14.70 -17.67
CA GLY A 258 7.82 -15.31 -16.38
C GLY A 258 8.80 -16.40 -15.99
N VAL A 259 9.00 -16.56 -14.69
CA VAL A 259 9.71 -17.67 -14.05
C VAL A 259 8.88 -18.16 -12.87
N GLU A 260 8.71 -19.47 -12.75
CA GLU A 260 8.09 -20.13 -11.61
C GLU A 260 9.13 -20.96 -10.87
N ILE A 261 9.20 -20.78 -9.55
CA ILE A 261 10.20 -21.40 -8.68
C ILE A 261 9.49 -22.30 -7.67
N PHE A 262 9.85 -23.57 -7.68
CA PHE A 262 9.37 -24.57 -6.73
C PHE A 262 10.47 -24.81 -5.70
N SER A 263 10.13 -24.66 -4.42
CA SER A 263 11.04 -24.85 -3.30
C SER A 263 10.42 -25.82 -2.28
N SER A 264 11.26 -26.66 -1.68
CA SER A 264 10.90 -27.60 -0.61
C SER A 264 11.06 -27.01 0.77
#